data_AF-A0A2N2SL84-F1
#
_entry.id   AF-A0A2N2SL84-F1
#
_cell.length_a   1.000
_cell.length_b   1.000
_cell.length_c   1.000
_cell.angle_alpha   90.00
_cell.angle_beta   90.00
_cell.angle_gamma   90.00
#
_symmetry.space_group_name_H-M   'P 1'
#
loop_
_entity.id
_entity.type
_entity.pdbx_description
1 polymer ?
#
loop_
_entity_poly.entity_id
_entity_poly.type
_entity_poly.pdbx_seq_one_letter_code
_entity_poly.pdbx_strand_id
1 'polypeptide(L)'
;MDAPMGENPVAQAIAQTLIEGFNKHYRIFRDTSRRAKEYFESGEWQAQLDAVRERVQFYDDRVNETVARLHGEFDADSLDDTTWQQVKLHFIGMLIRHKQPELAETFFNSVCCKILHRTYFNNDYIFARP
;
A
#
# COMPACT_ATOMS: atom_id res chain seq x y z
N MET A 1 29.36 8.80 -13.60
CA MET A 1 29.11 10.21 -13.24
C MET A 1 27.82 10.17 -12.45
N ASP A 2 27.94 9.75 -11.19
CA ASP A 2 26.80 9.51 -10.32
C ASP A 2 26.35 10.86 -9.77
N ALA A 3 25.23 11.35 -10.28
CA ALA A 3 24.55 12.49 -9.68
C ALA A 3 24.32 12.19 -8.19
N PRO A 4 24.44 13.18 -7.28
CA PRO A 4 24.11 12.94 -5.89
C PRO A 4 22.68 12.42 -5.83
N MET A 5 22.40 11.43 -4.97
CA MET A 5 21.05 11.05 -4.55
C MET A 5 20.37 12.28 -3.95
N GLY A 6 19.92 13.20 -4.80
CA GLY A 6 19.20 14.38 -4.42
C GLY A 6 17.89 13.94 -3.80
N GLU A 7 17.55 14.53 -2.66
CA GLU A 7 16.21 14.42 -2.10
C GLU A 7 15.21 14.72 -3.22
N ASN A 8 14.42 13.73 -3.60
CA ASN A 8 13.28 13.92 -4.48
C ASN A 8 12.05 14.02 -3.57
N PRO A 9 11.57 15.24 -3.28
CA PRO A 9 10.47 15.42 -2.34
C PRO A 9 9.19 14.75 -2.84
N VAL A 10 9.01 14.64 -4.15
CA VAL A 10 7.87 13.94 -4.77
C VAL A 10 7.97 12.44 -4.49
N ALA A 11 9.14 11.83 -4.70
CA ALA A 11 9.34 10.41 -4.40
C ALA A 11 9.11 10.08 -2.92
N GLN A 12 9.59 10.96 -2.02
CA GLN A 12 9.35 10.82 -0.59
C GLN A 12 7.86 10.98 -0.22
N ALA A 13 7.16 11.94 -0.81
CA ALA A 13 5.74 12.17 -0.56
C ALA A 13 4.87 11.00 -1.08
N ILE A 14 5.23 10.40 -2.22
CA ILE A 14 4.57 9.20 -2.74
C ILE A 14 4.81 8.01 -1.80
N ALA A 15 6.06 7.78 -1.35
CA ALA A 15 6.38 6.72 -0.39
C ALA A 15 5.57 6.89 0.92
N GLN A 16 5.44 8.13 1.39
CA GLN A 16 4.62 8.48 2.55
C GLN A 16 3.13 8.18 2.31
N THR A 17 2.61 8.52 1.13
CA THR A 17 1.22 8.24 0.73
C THR A 17 0.94 6.73 0.68
N LEU A 18 1.89 5.94 0.17
CA LEU A 18 1.81 4.48 0.13
C LEU A 18 1.74 3.87 1.53
N ILE A 19 2.63 4.28 2.45
CA ILE A 19 2.66 3.72 3.80
C ILE A 19 1.43 4.16 4.61
N GLU A 20 0.91 5.36 4.37
CA GLU A 20 -0.35 5.82 4.94
C GLU A 20 -1.54 5.00 4.48
N GLY A 21 -1.63 4.70 3.17
CA GLY A 21 -2.65 3.83 2.58
C GLY A 21 -2.64 2.45 3.22
N PHE A 22 -1.46 1.83 3.33
CA PHE A 22 -1.29 0.56 4.01
C PHE A 22 -1.68 0.63 5.48
N ASN A 23 -1.20 1.63 6.22
CA ASN A 23 -1.50 1.78 7.64
C ASN A 23 -3.00 2.00 7.90
N LYS A 24 -3.68 2.72 7.00
CA LYS A 24 -5.14 2.87 7.06
C LYS A 24 -5.83 1.52 6.87
N HIS A 25 -5.43 0.76 5.84
CA HIS A 25 -5.95 -0.60 5.62
C HIS A 25 -5.75 -1.48 6.86
N TYR A 26 -4.53 -1.50 7.40
CA TYR A 26 -4.20 -2.36 8.53
C TYR A 26 -4.99 -2.00 9.80
N ARG A 27 -5.25 -0.71 10.06
CA ARG A 27 -6.13 -0.29 11.16
C ARG A 27 -7.56 -0.82 10.98
N ILE A 28 -8.15 -0.65 9.80
CA ILE A 28 -9.50 -1.13 9.49
C ILE A 28 -9.59 -2.65 9.63
N PHE A 29 -8.60 -3.38 9.12
CA PHE A 29 -8.51 -4.83 9.26
C PHE A 29 -8.49 -5.27 10.73
N ARG A 30 -7.69 -4.60 11.57
CA ARG A 30 -7.60 -4.90 13.00
C ARG A 30 -8.88 -4.57 13.76
N ASP A 31 -9.51 -3.43 13.47
CA ASP A 31 -10.76 -3.05 14.11
C ASP A 31 -11.90 -4.00 13.76
N THR A 32 -11.99 -4.42 12.49
CA THR A 32 -12.97 -5.42 12.04
C THR A 32 -12.73 -6.76 12.72
N SER A 33 -11.46 -7.17 12.86
CA SER A 33 -11.10 -8.42 13.54
C SER A 33 -11.41 -8.40 15.03
N ARG A 34 -11.29 -7.23 15.69
CA ARG A 34 -11.71 -7.05 17.08
C ARG A 34 -13.22 -7.23 17.24
N ARG A 35 -14.02 -6.58 16.39
CA ARG A 35 -15.49 -6.67 16.41
C ARG A 35 -16.01 -8.09 16.13
N ALA A 36 -15.29 -8.86 15.31
CA ALA A 36 -15.66 -10.25 15.04
C ALA A 36 -15.75 -11.10 16.33
N LYS A 37 -14.92 -10.81 17.34
CA LYS A 37 -15.01 -11.45 18.65
C LYS A 37 -16.31 -11.08 19.38
N GLU A 38 -16.67 -9.81 19.37
CA GLU A 38 -17.89 -9.30 20.01
C GLU A 38 -19.14 -9.92 19.38
N TYR A 39 -19.18 -10.05 18.05
CA TYR A 39 -20.29 -10.74 17.34
C TYR A 39 -20.38 -12.21 17.72
N PHE A 40 -19.25 -12.90 17.84
CA PHE A 40 -19.24 -14.29 18.26
C PHE A 40 -19.77 -14.46 19.69
N GLU A 41 -19.30 -13.63 20.63
CA GLU A 41 -19.71 -13.70 22.04
C GLU A 41 -21.18 -13.33 22.25
N SER A 42 -21.75 -12.49 21.38
CA SER A 42 -23.16 -12.09 21.41
C SER A 42 -24.10 -12.98 20.58
N GLY A 43 -23.57 -13.93 19.79
CA GLY A 43 -24.35 -14.80 18.93
C GLY A 43 -24.88 -14.13 17.64
N GLU A 44 -24.29 -12.99 17.26
CA GLU A 44 -24.67 -12.19 16.09
C GLU A 44 -24.08 -12.76 14.78
N TRP A 45 -24.54 -13.94 14.38
CA TRP A 45 -23.95 -14.70 13.27
C TRP A 45 -24.03 -13.98 11.91
N GLN A 46 -25.14 -13.29 11.65
CA GLN A 46 -25.31 -12.55 10.39
C GLN A 46 -24.32 -11.38 10.31
N ALA A 47 -24.17 -10.62 11.40
CA ALA A 47 -23.20 -9.53 11.46
C ALA A 47 -21.76 -10.03 11.30
N GLN A 48 -21.44 -11.22 11.84
CA GLN A 48 -20.14 -11.85 11.63
C GLN A 48 -19.88 -12.21 10.17
N LEU A 49 -20.87 -12.77 9.45
CA LEU A 49 -20.76 -13.09 8.02
C LEU A 49 -20.57 -11.83 7.17
N ASP A 50 -21.32 -10.77 7.47
CA ASP A 50 -21.23 -9.50 6.74
C ASP A 50 -19.88 -8.82 6.98
N ALA A 51 -19.40 -8.79 8.23
CA ALA A 51 -18.07 -8.27 8.57
C ALA A 51 -16.93 -9.00 7.84
N VAL A 52 -17.04 -10.32 7.65
CA VAL A 52 -16.04 -11.10 6.89
C VAL A 52 -16.03 -10.70 5.41
N ARG A 53 -17.22 -10.50 4.81
CA ARG A 53 -17.35 -10.07 3.40
C ARG A 53 -16.76 -8.67 3.19
N GLU A 54 -17.16 -7.72 4.02
CA GLU A 54 -16.64 -6.34 3.96
C GLU A 54 -15.13 -6.28 4.11
N ARG A 55 -14.56 -7.12 5.00
CA ARG A 55 -13.11 -7.16 5.24
C ARG A 55 -12.30 -7.49 3.98
N VAL A 56 -12.80 -8.35 3.11
CA VAL A 56 -12.12 -8.68 1.84
C VAL A 56 -12.10 -7.46 0.93
N GLN A 57 -13.24 -6.77 0.81
CA GLN A 57 -13.40 -5.57 -0.01
C GLN A 57 -12.49 -4.42 0.46
N PHE A 58 -12.27 -4.28 1.78
CA PHE A 58 -11.45 -3.21 2.33
C PHE A 58 -10.00 -3.20 1.87
N TYR A 59 -9.45 -4.31 1.37
CA TYR A 59 -8.11 -4.27 0.78
C TYR A 59 -8.11 -3.52 -0.54
N ASP A 60 -8.97 -3.94 -1.47
CA ASP A 60 -9.09 -3.34 -2.80
C ASP A 60 -9.50 -1.87 -2.70
N ASP A 61 -10.40 -1.52 -1.79
CA ASP A 61 -10.81 -0.13 -1.57
C ASP A 61 -9.64 0.76 -1.16
N ARG A 62 -8.75 0.25 -0.29
CA ARG A 62 -7.59 1.03 0.19
C ARG A 62 -6.51 1.14 -0.87
N VAL A 63 -6.32 0.09 -1.66
CA VAL A 63 -5.44 0.13 -2.83
C VAL A 63 -5.95 1.17 -3.83
N ASN A 64 -7.23 1.09 -4.23
CA ASN A 64 -7.84 2.01 -5.20
C ASN A 64 -7.87 3.45 -4.68
N GLU A 65 -8.14 3.67 -3.40
CA GLU A 65 -8.06 4.99 -2.77
C GLU A 65 -6.64 5.57 -2.86
N THR A 66 -5.62 4.75 -2.59
CA THR A 66 -4.22 5.17 -2.67
C THR A 66 -3.83 5.47 -4.12
N VAL A 67 -4.24 4.63 -5.07
CA VAL A 67 -4.05 4.84 -6.51
C VAL A 67 -4.67 6.17 -6.94
N ALA A 68 -5.94 6.40 -6.62
CA ALA A 68 -6.64 7.64 -6.97
C ALA A 68 -5.96 8.88 -6.38
N ARG A 69 -5.49 8.79 -5.13
CA ARG A 69 -4.73 9.85 -4.48
C ARG A 69 -3.40 10.11 -5.21
N LEU A 70 -2.68 9.07 -5.60
CA LEU A 70 -1.42 9.19 -6.32
C LEU A 70 -1.59 9.82 -7.71
N HIS A 71 -2.62 9.45 -8.47
CA HIS A 71 -2.92 10.13 -9.73
C HIS A 71 -3.29 11.61 -9.51
N GLY A 72 -4.13 11.89 -8.51
CA GLY A 72 -4.62 13.26 -8.25
C GLY A 72 -3.57 14.22 -7.70
N GLU A 73 -2.69 13.75 -6.81
CA GLU A 73 -1.69 14.59 -6.14
C GLU A 73 -0.37 14.69 -6.91
N PHE A 74 0.00 13.66 -7.69
CA PHE A 74 1.35 13.54 -8.26
C PHE A 74 1.40 13.21 -9.76
N ASP A 75 0.25 13.11 -10.44
CA ASP A 75 0.18 12.67 -11.84
C ASP A 75 0.99 11.38 -12.08
N ALA A 76 0.71 10.36 -11.25
CA ALA A 76 1.53 9.17 -11.10
C ALA A 76 1.81 8.39 -12.41
N ASP A 77 0.95 8.55 -13.43
CA ASP A 77 1.12 7.94 -14.76
C ASP A 77 2.25 8.58 -15.58
N SER A 78 2.57 9.84 -15.29
CA SER A 78 3.60 10.62 -15.99
C SER A 78 5.00 10.44 -15.41
N LEU A 79 5.10 9.83 -14.22
CA LEU A 79 6.35 9.70 -13.49
C LEU A 79 7.31 8.74 -14.18
N ASP A 80 8.59 9.11 -14.21
CA ASP A 80 9.63 8.29 -14.81
C ASP A 80 10.10 7.15 -13.90
N ASP A 81 10.77 6.18 -14.50
CA ASP A 81 11.30 5.00 -13.82
C ASP A 81 12.26 5.37 -12.68
N THR A 82 13.07 6.42 -12.84
CA THR A 82 14.00 6.90 -11.81
C THR A 82 13.26 7.41 -10.57
N THR A 83 12.15 8.12 -10.75
CA THR A 83 11.31 8.54 -9.62
C THR A 83 10.71 7.34 -8.89
N TRP A 84 10.18 6.34 -9.62
CA TRP A 84 9.63 5.13 -8.99
C TRP A 84 10.67 4.30 -8.24
N GLN A 85 11.91 4.23 -8.72
CA GLN A 85 13.02 3.61 -7.99
C GLN A 85 13.31 4.34 -6.68
N GLN A 86 13.31 5.67 -6.69
CA GLN A 86 13.48 6.48 -5.48
C GLN A 86 12.31 6.31 -4.50
N VAL A 87 11.07 6.23 -5.00
CA VAL A 87 9.88 5.92 -4.18
C VAL A 87 10.10 4.61 -3.42
N LYS A 88 10.53 3.55 -4.11
CA LYS A 88 10.80 2.25 -3.49
C LYS A 88 11.91 2.34 -2.44
N LEU A 89 13.00 3.07 -2.70
CA LEU A 89 14.08 3.27 -1.72
C LEU A 89 13.60 3.99 -0.46
N HIS A 90 12.82 5.07 -0.60
CA HIS A 90 12.23 5.77 0.53
C HIS A 90 11.28 4.86 1.31
N PHE A 91 10.44 4.09 0.61
CA PHE A 91 9.53 3.13 1.22
C PHE A 91 10.27 2.06 2.02
N ILE A 92 11.35 1.47 1.47
CA ILE A 92 12.23 0.52 2.19
C ILE A 92 12.75 1.15 3.49
N GLY A 93 13.21 2.40 3.44
CA GLY A 93 13.66 3.11 4.64
C GLY A 93 12.58 3.21 5.73
N MET A 94 11.32 3.41 5.35
CA MET A 94 10.18 3.41 6.28
C MET A 94 9.88 2.02 6.85
N LEU A 95 10.13 0.95 6.09
CA LEU A 95 9.85 -0.42 6.52
C LEU A 95 10.79 -0.93 7.61
N ILE A 96 12.01 -0.39 7.75
CA ILE A 96 13.01 -0.81 8.74
C ILE A 96 12.46 -0.83 10.18
N ARG A 97 11.57 0.12 10.50
CA ARG A 97 10.94 0.22 11.84
C ARG A 97 9.46 -0.18 11.83
N HIS A 98 8.94 -0.67 10.70
CA HIS A 98 7.55 -1.02 10.55
C HIS A 98 7.27 -2.39 11.15
N LYS A 99 6.15 -2.53 11.88
CA LYS A 99 5.80 -3.80 12.54
C LYS A 99 5.34 -4.89 11.58
N GLN A 100 4.94 -4.51 10.37
CA GLN A 100 4.33 -5.38 9.35
C GLN A 100 4.93 -5.07 7.98
N PRO A 101 6.24 -5.29 7.77
CA PRO A 101 6.91 -4.89 6.54
C PRO A 101 6.43 -5.69 5.33
N GLU A 102 6.27 -7.01 5.47
CA GLU A 102 5.90 -7.90 4.34
C GLU A 102 4.51 -7.60 3.76
N LEU A 103 3.56 -7.24 4.65
CA LEU A 103 2.22 -6.82 4.23
C LEU A 103 2.24 -5.45 3.55
N ALA A 104 3.11 -4.54 4.02
CA ALA A 104 3.29 -3.24 3.39
C ALA A 104 3.92 -3.36 1.99
N GLU A 105 4.87 -4.28 1.81
CA GLU A 105 5.46 -4.63 0.51
C GLU A 105 4.40 -5.16 -0.47
N THR A 106 3.50 -6.02 0.01
CA THR A 106 2.39 -6.55 -0.81
C THR A 106 1.42 -5.45 -1.23
N PHE A 107 1.12 -4.53 -0.31
CA PHE A 107 0.28 -3.37 -0.59
C PHE A 107 0.93 -2.44 -1.63
N PHE A 108 2.22 -2.15 -1.46
CA PHE A 108 3.02 -1.40 -2.42
C PHE A 108 2.93 -2.01 -3.81
N ASN A 109 3.17 -3.33 -3.93
CA ASN A 109 3.10 -4.01 -5.21
C ASN A 109 1.72 -3.89 -5.85
N SER A 110 0.65 -4.00 -5.05
CA SER A 110 -0.73 -3.90 -5.54
C SER A 110 -1.06 -2.52 -6.11
N VAL A 111 -0.57 -1.45 -5.46
CA VAL A 111 -0.72 -0.06 -5.94
C VAL A 111 0.10 0.15 -7.21
N CYS A 112 1.38 -0.23 -7.20
CA CYS A 112 2.27 -0.05 -8.35
C CYS A 112 1.79 -0.83 -9.58
N CYS A 113 1.30 -2.07 -9.43
CA CYS A 113 0.70 -2.83 -10.54
C CYS A 113 -0.47 -2.10 -11.23
N LYS A 114 -1.26 -1.33 -10.48
CA LYS A 114 -2.42 -0.61 -11.02
C LYS A 114 -2.04 0.65 -11.78
N ILE A 115 -0.94 1.30 -11.38
CA ILE A 115 -0.44 2.52 -12.02
C ILE A 115 0.49 2.17 -13.18
N LEU A 116 1.42 1.23 -12.97
CA LEU A 116 2.43 0.81 -13.93
C LEU A 116 1.90 -0.32 -14.83
N HIS A 117 0.90 0.01 -15.65
CA HIS A 117 0.05 -0.91 -16.41
C HIS A 117 0.73 -2.15 -17.06
N ARG A 118 1.92 -2.05 -17.70
CA ARG A 118 2.50 -3.17 -18.50
C ARG A 118 4.02 -3.35 -18.52
N THR A 119 4.82 -2.40 -18.03
CA THR A 119 6.30 -2.47 -18.02
C THR A 119 6.89 -3.02 -16.71
N TYR A 120 6.02 -3.39 -15.76
CA TYR A 120 6.32 -3.55 -14.33
C TYR A 120 6.90 -4.91 -13.89
N PHE A 121 7.00 -5.92 -14.74
CA PHE A 121 7.60 -7.22 -14.38
C PHE A 121 9.15 -7.19 -14.25
N ASN A 122 9.76 -6.01 -14.12
CA ASN A 122 11.17 -5.86 -13.73
C ASN A 122 11.28 -5.74 -12.20
N ASN A 123 12.08 -6.62 -11.59
CA ASN A 123 12.33 -6.69 -10.14
C ASN A 123 12.76 -5.35 -9.51
N ASP A 124 13.26 -4.42 -10.31
CA ASP A 124 13.71 -3.10 -9.86
C ASP A 124 12.59 -2.30 -9.20
N TYR A 125 11.33 -2.49 -9.63
CA TYR A 125 10.19 -1.69 -9.15
C TYR A 125 9.35 -2.37 -8.09
N ILE A 126 9.54 -3.67 -7.85
CA ILE A 126 8.58 -4.50 -7.10
C ILE A 126 9.30 -5.22 -5.96
N PHE A 127 8.59 -5.54 -4.89
CA PHE A 127 9.12 -6.47 -3.89
C PHE A 127 8.87 -7.91 -4.38
N ALA A 128 9.89 -8.52 -4.97
CA ALA A 128 9.89 -9.93 -5.34
C ALA A 128 10.82 -10.71 -4.40
N ARG A 129 10.38 -11.88 -3.94
CA ARG A 129 11.27 -12.84 -3.27
C ARG A 129 11.61 -13.98 -4.25
N PRO A 130 12.84 -14.55 -4.19
CA PRO A 130 13.19 -15.74 -4.95
C PRO A 130 12.41 -16.98 -4.51
#